data_AF-A0A0C9RZV3-F1
#
_entry.id   AF-A0A0C9RZV3-F1
#
_cell.length_a   1.000
_cell.length_b   1.000
_cell.length_c   1.000
_cell.angle_alpha   90.00
_cell.angle_beta   90.00
_cell.angle_gamma   90.00
#
_symmetry.space_group_name_H-M   'P 1'
#
loop_
_entity.id
_entity.type
_entity.pdbx_description
1 polymer ?
#
loop_
_entity_poly.entity_id
_entity_poly.type
_entity_poly.pdbx_seq_one_letter_code
_entity_poly.pdbx_strand_id
1 'polypeptide(L)' 'TGRWLTPFKAVWMPGCDELFLVGSMENPRRIEVYSNHGALVCKLMGESITSVSSLVDVHPERLIVAGGNSSGRVQILVEP' A
#
# COMPACT_ATOMS: atom_id res chain seq x y z
N THR A 1 -4.38 20.13 -18.91
CA THR A 1 -4.86 20.14 -17.51
C THR A 1 -3.84 19.41 -16.65
N GLY A 2 -2.91 20.16 -16.04
CA GLY A 2 -1.84 19.58 -15.21
C GLY A 2 -2.44 18.99 -13.93
N ARG A 3 -2.81 17.71 -13.98
CA ARG A 3 -3.31 16.98 -12.82
C ARG A 3 -2.10 16.65 -11.96
N TRP A 4 -1.96 17.29 -10.81
CA TRP A 4 -1.05 16.84 -9.77
C TRP A 4 -1.51 15.46 -9.31
N LEU A 5 -0.96 14.41 -9.93
CA LEU A 5 -1.10 13.05 -9.44
C LEU A 5 -0.16 12.94 -8.25
N THR A 6 -0.73 12.72 -7.06
CA THR A 6 0.07 12.34 -5.89
C THR A 6 0.85 11.08 -6.28
N PRO A 7 2.19 11.11 -6.29
CA PRO A 7 2.97 9.94 -6.65
C PRO A 7 2.69 8.82 -5.65
N PHE A 8 2.72 7.59 -6.15
CA PHE A 8 2.69 6.43 -5.28
C PHE A 8 4.06 6.27 -4.63
N LYS A 9 4.10 6.22 -3.30
CA LYS A 9 5.33 5.96 -2.56
C LYS A 9 5.39 4.48 -2.18
N ALA A 10 6.34 3.76 -2.78
CA ALA A 10 6.67 2.42 -2.34
C ALA A 10 7.44 2.45 -1.02
N VAL A 11 7.20 1.46 -0.16
CA VAL A 11 7.89 1.29 1.12
C VAL A 11 8.39 -0.14 1.26
N TRP A 12 9.63 -0.30 1.69
CA TRP A 12 10.22 -1.61 1.99
C TRP A 12 9.66 -2.14 3.31
N MET A 13 9.48 -3.45 3.39
CA MET A 13 9.14 -4.11 4.64
C MET A 13 10.26 -3.89 5.67
N PRO A 14 9.97 -3.41 6.89
CA PRO A 14 10.99 -3.23 7.91
C PRO A 14 11.70 -4.56 8.22
N GLY A 15 13.03 -4.57 8.13
CA GLY A 15 13.83 -5.78 8.36
C GLY A 15 13.81 -6.82 7.24
N CYS A 16 13.20 -6.53 6.08
CA CYS A 16 13.15 -7.42 4.92
C CYS A 16 13.49 -6.65 3.64
N ASP A 17 14.56 -7.05 2.95
CA ASP A 17 15.01 -6.47 1.68
C ASP A 17 14.44 -7.19 0.45
N GLU A 18 13.61 -8.21 0.67
CA GLU A 18 12.98 -8.98 -0.40
C GLU A 18 11.60 -8.43 -0.78
N LEU A 19 10.94 -7.64 0.08
CA LEU A 19 9.54 -7.24 -0.10
C LEU A 19 9.35 -5.73 0.02
N PHE A 20 8.56 -5.16 -0.89
CA PHE A 20 8.07 -3.79 -0.78
C PHE A 20 6.59 -3.69 -1.12
N LEU A 21 5.95 -2.66 -0.59
CA LEU A 21 4.53 -2.39 -0.72
C LEU A 21 4.31 -1.09 -1.48
N VAL A 22 3.28 -1.06 -2.31
CA VAL A 22 2.82 0.15 -2.97
C VAL A 22 1.32 0.09 -3.18
N GLY A 23 0.62 1.22 -3.10
CA GLY A 23 -0.79 1.24 -3.46
C GLY A 23 -1.02 1.01 -4.95
N SER A 24 -2.25 0.65 -5.31
CA SER A 24 -2.65 0.41 -6.70
C SER A 24 -3.82 1.31 -7.13
N MET A 25 -3.84 1.71 -8.40
CA MET A 25 -4.96 2.46 -9.00
C MET A 25 -6.16 1.58 -9.37
N GLU A 26 -5.98 0.27 -9.27
CA GLU A 26 -6.90 -0.73 -9.75
C GLU A 26 -8.18 -0.87 -8.91
N ASN A 27 -9.14 -1.64 -9.45
CA ASN A 27 -10.41 -1.95 -8.82
C ASN A 27 -10.64 -3.48 -8.82
N PRO A 28 -10.87 -4.14 -7.67
CA PRO A 28 -11.09 -3.59 -6.33
C PRO A 28 -9.84 -2.92 -5.74
N ARG A 29 -10.06 -1.97 -4.83
CA ARG A 29 -9.00 -1.19 -4.17
C ARG A 29 -8.09 -2.11 -3.37
N ARG A 30 -6.78 -1.84 -3.46
CA ARG A 30 -5.75 -2.71 -2.90
C ARG A 30 -4.42 -1.99 -2.68
N ILE A 31 -3.61 -2.59 -1.82
CA ILE A 31 -2.17 -2.38 -1.72
C ILE A 31 -1.50 -3.65 -2.25
N GLU A 32 -0.47 -3.51 -3.08
CA GLU A 32 0.22 -4.62 -3.72
C GLU A 32 1.59 -4.82 -3.05
N VAL A 33 1.94 -6.07 -2.80
CA VAL A 33 3.24 -6.49 -2.26
C VAL A 33 4.03 -7.13 -3.39
N TYR A 34 5.19 -6.58 -3.68
CA TYR A 34 6.10 -7.06 -4.71
C TYR A 34 7.38 -7.60 -4.08
N SER A 35 7.97 -8.59 -4.73
CA SER A 35 9.33 -9.02 -4.43
C SER A 35 10.35 -8.04 -5.02
N ASN A 36 11.57 -8.07 -4.51
CA ASN A 36 12.73 -7.35 -5.06
C ASN A 36 13.08 -7.77 -6.51
N HIS A 37 12.54 -8.89 -6.99
CA HIS A 37 12.63 -9.33 -8.38
C HIS A 37 11.50 -8.76 -9.27
N GLY A 38 10.61 -7.95 -8.72
CA GLY A 38 9.48 -7.33 -9.43
C GLY A 38 8.26 -8.25 -9.61
N ALA A 39 8.23 -9.40 -8.94
CA ALA A 39 7.08 -10.29 -8.99
C ALA A 39 6.01 -9.85 -7.99
N LEU A 40 4.74 -9.84 -8.39
CA LEU A 40 3.63 -9.58 -7.47
C LEU A 40 3.44 -10.79 -6.56
N VAL A 41 3.66 -10.61 -5.25
CA VAL A 41 3.60 -11.68 -4.24
C VAL A 41 2.21 -11.75 -3.61
N CYS A 42 1.64 -10.61 -3.26
CA CYS A 42 0.37 -10.54 -2.54
C CYS A 42 -0.43 -9.28 -2.90
N LYS A 43 -1.76 -9.38 -2.79
CA LYS A 43 -2.69 -8.26 -2.91
C LYS A 43 -3.41 -8.10 -1.58
N LEU A 44 -3.13 -7.02 -0.87
CA LEU A 44 -3.83 -6.68 0.36
C LEU A 44 -5.15 -6.01 -0.01
N MET A 45 -6.25 -6.72 0.28
CA MET A 45 -7.61 -6.39 -0.09
C MET A 45 -8.53 -6.56 1.13
N GLY A 46 -9.64 -5.83 1.17
CA GLY A 46 -10.63 -5.95 2.23
C GLY A 46 -11.68 -4.85 2.18
N GLU A 47 -12.78 -5.02 2.92
CA GLU A 47 -13.86 -4.02 2.97
C GLU A 47 -13.42 -2.68 3.55
N SER A 48 -12.42 -2.69 4.42
CA SER A 48 -11.79 -1.47 4.97
C SER A 48 -11.00 -0.69 3.91
N ILE A 49 -10.66 -1.31 2.78
CA ILE A 49 -9.90 -0.68 1.71
C ILE A 49 -10.84 -0.08 0.66
N THR A 50 -11.25 1.16 0.87
CA THR A 50 -12.29 1.83 0.06
C THR A 50 -11.75 2.88 -0.90
N SER A 51 -10.47 3.24 -0.81
CA SER A 51 -9.88 4.26 -1.69
C SER A 51 -8.44 3.95 -2.06
N VAL A 52 -7.96 4.54 -3.15
CA VAL A 52 -6.56 4.41 -3.60
C VAL A 52 -5.63 4.94 -2.51
N SER A 53 -4.61 4.17 -2.13
CA SER A 53 -3.58 4.61 -1.18
C SER A 53 -2.34 5.08 -1.93
N SER A 54 -2.17 6.39 -2.13
CA SER A 54 -0.96 6.92 -2.77
C SER A 54 0.26 6.88 -1.83
N LEU A 55 0.03 6.86 -0.52
CA LEU A 55 1.03 6.64 0.50
C LEU A 55 0.72 5.35 1.23
N VAL A 56 1.76 4.57 1.52
CA VAL A 56 1.70 3.36 2.34
C VAL A 56 2.81 3.47 3.39
N ASP A 57 2.55 2.93 4.58
CA ASP A 57 3.56 2.72 5.62
C ASP A 57 3.30 1.39 6.34
N VAL A 58 4.35 0.82 6.90
CA VAL A 58 4.31 -0.49 7.56
C VAL A 58 4.82 -0.35 8.99
N HIS A 59 4.08 -0.91 9.95
CA HIS A 59 4.54 -0.91 11.33
C HIS A 59 5.83 -1.74 11.47
N PRO A 60 6.86 -1.25 12.18
CA PRO A 60 8.18 -1.89 12.22
C PRO A 60 8.19 -3.28 12.84
N GLU A 61 7.31 -3.54 13.81
CA GLU A 61 7.32 -4.78 14.61
C GLU A 61 6.01 -5.57 14.54
N ARG A 62 5.01 -5.10 13.79
CA ARG A 62 3.66 -5.69 13.78
C ARG A 62 3.17 -5.80 12.35
N LEU A 63 2.32 -6.77 12.08
CA LEU A 63 1.69 -6.97 10.77
C LEU A 63 0.53 -5.99 10.56
N ILE A 64 0.89 -4.70 10.51
CA ILE A 64 -0.04 -3.58 10.33
C ILE A 64 0.46 -2.74 9.16
N VAL A 65 -0.43 -2.49 8.20
CA VAL A 65 -0.18 -1.63 7.05
C VAL A 65 -1.16 -0.45 7.08
N ALA A 66 -0.63 0.76 6.97
CA ALA A 66 -1.42 1.98 6.87
C ALA A 66 -1.37 2.52 5.43
N GLY A 67 -2.52 2.84 4.86
CA GLY A 67 -2.65 3.48 3.56
C GLY A 67 -3.33 4.84 3.66
N GLY A 68 -2.87 5.81 2.86
CA GLY A 68 -3.43 7.16 2.85
C GLY A 68 -3.38 7.83 1.47
N ASN A 69 -4.19 8.87 1.28
CA ASN A 69 -4.17 9.67 0.05
C ASN A 69 -4.43 11.16 0.28
N SER A 70 -4.31 11.96 -0.79
CA SER A 70 -4.47 13.43 -0.74
C SER A 70 -5.90 13.92 -0.46
N SER A 71 -6.90 13.03 -0.44
CA SER A 71 -8.27 13.38 -0.01
C SER A 71 -8.47 13.27 1.51
N GLY A 72 -7.41 12.94 2.26
CA GLY A 72 -7.46 12.77 3.71
C GLY A 72 -8.00 11.42 4.17
N ARG A 73 -8.26 10.48 3.27
CA ARG A 73 -8.69 9.12 3.64
C ARG A 73 -7.50 8.32 4.16
N VAL A 74 -7.70 7.65 5.29
CA VAL A 74 -6.75 6.72 5.92
C VAL A 74 -7.42 5.37 6.07
N GLN A 75 -6.68 4.31 5.79
CA GLN A 75 -7.13 2.93 5.83
C GLN A 75 -6.08 2.11 6.58
N ILE A 76 -6.50 1.34 7.57
CA ILE A 76 -5.59 0.48 8.36
C ILE A 76 -5.94 -0.97 8.05
N LEU A 77 -4.93 -1.73 7.67
CA LEU A 77 -5.00 -3.17 7.48
C LEU A 77 -4.25 -3.80 8.64
N VAL A 78 -4.95 -4.64 9.38
CA VAL A 78 -4.39 -5.51 10.42
C VAL A 78 -4.60 -6.95 9.97
N GLU A 79 -3.68 -7.83 10.32
CA GLU A 79 -3.98 -9.26 10.27
C GLU A 79 -5.22 -9.55 11.14
N PRO A 80 -6.13 -10.43 10.72
CA PRO A 80 -7.26 -10.87 11.55
C PRO A 80 -6.85 -11.40 12.93
#